data_AF-A0A7C9EMC9-F1
#
_entry.id   AF-A0A7C9EMC9-F1
#
_cell.length_a   1.000
_cell.length_b   1.000
_cell.length_c   1.000
_cell.angle_alpha   90.00
_cell.angle_beta   90.00
_cell.angle_gamma   90.00
#
_symmetry.space_group_name_H-M   'P 1'
#
loop_
_entity.id
_entity.type
_entity.pdbx_description
1 polymer ?
#
loop_
_entity_poly.entity_id
_entity_poly.type
_entity_poly.pdbx_seq_one_letter_code
_entity_poly.pdbx_strand_id
1 'polypeptide(L)'
;KSLNADIVIRQLPSEGLSFQLWPAATTLLSFLDNRRLEFRRQGRQIRILELGSGTGLVGIAAAAILGADVTVTDLPRVIGNLEFNVAANSEVIAGSGGKVNVAELSWGNVDHMAAVGREYDLILGSDVVYHAHLYEPLMETLRYFLVGGERKGEKEEE
;
A
#
# COMPACT_ATOMS: atom_id res chain seq x y z
N LYS A 1 -20.63 -5.59 -1.74
CA LYS A 1 -19.41 -5.80 -0.93
C LYS A 1 -18.95 -7.23 -1.17
N SER A 2 -17.71 -7.43 -1.61
CA SER A 2 -17.14 -8.78 -1.83
C SER A 2 -16.62 -9.45 -0.56
N LEU A 3 -16.27 -8.66 0.47
CA LEU A 3 -15.85 -9.19 1.76
C LEU A 3 -17.07 -9.58 2.59
N ASN A 4 -17.07 -10.83 3.06
CA ASN A 4 -18.03 -11.36 4.04
C ASN A 4 -17.48 -11.27 5.48
N ALA A 5 -16.53 -10.37 5.72
CA ALA A 5 -15.91 -10.13 7.01
C ALA A 5 -15.68 -8.62 7.20
N ASP A 6 -15.69 -8.19 8.46
CA ASP A 6 -15.40 -6.81 8.83
C ASP A 6 -13.89 -6.58 8.89
N ILE A 7 -13.46 -5.39 8.43
CA ILE A 7 -12.09 -4.91 8.63
C ILE A 7 -12.07 -4.00 9.84
N VAL A 8 -11.21 -4.31 10.81
CA VAL A 8 -11.08 -3.58 12.07
C VAL A 8 -9.89 -2.64 11.99
N ILE A 9 -10.11 -1.35 12.25
CA ILE A 9 -9.06 -0.33 12.20
C ILE A 9 -9.02 0.46 13.50
N ARG A 10 -7.86 0.47 14.16
CA ARG A 10 -7.56 1.37 15.26
C ARG A 10 -7.14 2.73 14.73
N GLN A 11 -7.85 3.76 15.20
CA GLN A 11 -7.52 5.16 15.01
C GLN A 11 -6.98 5.74 16.31
N LEU A 12 -5.97 6.59 16.23
CA LEU A 12 -5.38 7.31 17.36
C LEU A 12 -5.34 8.82 17.03
N PRO A 13 -6.49 9.52 16.99
CA PRO A 13 -6.56 10.89 16.48
C PRO A 13 -5.60 11.88 17.15
N SER A 14 -5.26 11.66 18.43
CA SER A 14 -4.33 12.46 19.22
C SER A 14 -2.87 12.39 18.73
N GLU A 15 -2.51 11.36 17.98
CA GLU A 15 -1.15 11.11 17.47
C GLU A 15 -0.92 11.76 16.08
N GLY A 16 -1.95 12.40 15.51
CA GLY A 16 -1.87 13.18 14.27
C GLY A 16 -2.58 12.57 13.06
N LEU A 17 -2.40 13.22 11.90
CA LEU A 17 -3.21 12.98 10.69
C LEU A 17 -3.12 11.54 10.16
N SER A 18 -1.96 10.89 10.28
CA SER A 18 -1.74 9.51 9.82
C SER A 18 -2.56 8.46 10.58
N PHE A 19 -3.10 8.82 11.75
CA PHE A 19 -3.78 7.87 12.64
C PHE A 19 -5.31 7.96 12.54
N GLN A 20 -5.84 8.57 11.48
CA GLN A 20 -7.26 8.79 11.25
C GLN A 20 -7.67 8.29 9.87
N LEU A 21 -8.94 7.92 9.73
CA LEU A 21 -9.52 7.56 8.43
C LEU A 21 -9.96 8.79 7.68
N TRP A 22 -9.62 8.82 6.39
CA TRP A 22 -9.97 9.89 5.48
C TRP A 22 -10.98 9.44 4.42
N PRO A 23 -11.86 10.33 3.93
CA PRO A 23 -12.93 9.95 3.01
C PRO A 23 -12.46 9.26 1.73
N ALA A 24 -11.31 9.65 1.14
CA ALA A 24 -10.89 9.06 -0.13
C ALA A 24 -10.55 7.57 -0.01
N ALA A 25 -10.15 7.10 1.18
CA ALA A 25 -9.92 5.68 1.45
C ALA A 25 -11.16 4.86 1.11
N THR A 26 -12.34 5.24 1.62
CA THR A 26 -13.60 4.51 1.37
C THR A 26 -14.02 4.51 -0.10
N THR A 27 -13.71 5.59 -0.82
CA THR A 27 -14.00 5.70 -2.25
C THR A 27 -13.09 4.78 -3.06
N LEU A 28 -11.79 4.77 -2.76
CA LEU A 28 -10.81 3.91 -3.40
C LEU A 28 -11.10 2.42 -3.13
N LEU A 29 -11.50 2.07 -1.91
CA LEU A 29 -11.96 0.72 -1.58
C LEU A 29 -13.14 0.27 -2.44
N SER A 30 -14.15 1.14 -2.56
CA SER A 30 -15.34 0.84 -3.35
C SER A 30 -14.99 0.65 -4.83
N PHE A 31 -14.04 1.43 -5.34
CA PHE A 31 -13.50 1.27 -6.69
C PHE A 31 -12.81 -0.09 -6.89
N LEU A 32 -11.92 -0.48 -5.96
CA LEU A 32 -11.23 -1.78 -6.01
C LEU A 32 -12.20 -2.95 -5.94
N ASP A 33 -13.21 -2.89 -5.06
CA ASP A 33 -14.24 -3.94 -4.93
C ASP A 33 -15.02 -4.14 -6.23
N ASN A 34 -15.41 -3.03 -6.86
CA ASN A 34 -16.17 -3.04 -8.12
C ASN A 34 -15.36 -3.60 -9.29
N ARG A 35 -14.03 -3.43 -9.29
CA ARG A 35 -13.13 -3.91 -10.36
C ARG A 35 -12.33 -5.16 -10.00
N ARG A 36 -12.63 -5.83 -8.88
CA ARG A 36 -11.83 -6.97 -8.37
C ARG A 36 -11.57 -8.08 -9.40
N LEU A 37 -12.53 -8.33 -10.30
CA LEU A 37 -12.38 -9.37 -11.34
C LEU A 37 -11.35 -8.96 -12.39
N GLU A 38 -11.19 -7.68 -12.70
CA GLU A 38 -10.18 -7.19 -13.65
C GLU A 38 -8.76 -7.46 -13.11
N PHE A 39 -8.53 -7.18 -11.83
CA PHE A 39 -7.25 -7.42 -11.17
C PHE A 39 -6.93 -8.91 -10.95
N ARG A 40 -7.94 -9.73 -10.59
CA ARG A 40 -7.74 -11.17 -10.33
C ARG A 40 -7.53 -12.02 -11.60
N ARG A 41 -7.97 -11.54 -12.77
CA ARG A 41 -7.87 -12.29 -14.05
C ARG A 41 -6.45 -12.44 -14.58
N GLN A 42 -5.45 -11.82 -13.95
CA GLN A 42 -4.06 -11.87 -14.40
C GLN A 42 -3.35 -13.20 -14.07
N GLY A 43 -4.00 -14.17 -13.44
CA GLY A 43 -3.46 -15.53 -13.20
C GLY A 43 -2.27 -15.61 -12.24
N ARG A 44 -1.81 -14.46 -11.74
CA ARG A 44 -0.74 -14.30 -10.74
C ARG A 44 -1.21 -13.35 -9.65
N GLN A 45 -0.65 -13.50 -8.45
CA GLN A 45 -0.86 -12.56 -7.35
C GLN A 45 -0.24 -11.20 -7.73
N ILE A 46 -1.04 -10.14 -7.69
CA ILE A 46 -0.57 -8.78 -7.98
C ILE A 46 0.18 -8.23 -6.76
N ARG A 47 1.30 -7.55 -7.00
CA ARG A 47 2.08 -6.88 -5.97
C ARG A 47 1.71 -5.40 -5.92
N ILE A 48 1.27 -4.92 -4.76
CA ILE A 48 0.79 -3.55 -4.58
C ILE A 48 1.68 -2.84 -3.57
N LEU A 49 2.09 -1.62 -3.88
CA LEU A 49 2.69 -0.69 -2.92
C LEU A 49 1.67 0.37 -2.56
N GLU A 50 1.40 0.58 -1.28
CA GLU A 50 0.62 1.72 -0.81
C GLU A 50 1.55 2.76 -0.18
N LEU A 51 1.45 4.01 -0.66
CA LEU A 51 2.17 5.16 -0.14
C LEU A 51 1.29 5.96 0.82
N GLY A 52 1.79 6.25 2.02
CA GLY A 52 1.04 7.04 3.02
C GLY A 52 -0.19 6.31 3.52
N SER A 53 -0.02 5.05 3.92
CA SER A 53 -1.10 4.15 4.35
C SER A 53 -1.86 4.65 5.58
N GLY A 54 -1.24 5.47 6.42
CA GLY A 54 -1.79 5.93 7.69
C GLY A 54 -2.23 4.76 8.57
N THR A 55 -3.55 4.56 8.66
CA THR A 55 -4.14 3.43 9.39
C THR A 55 -4.02 2.08 8.67
N GLY A 56 -3.74 2.07 7.37
CA GLY A 56 -3.59 0.86 6.55
C GLY A 56 -4.88 0.32 5.94
N LEU A 57 -6.02 0.99 6.13
CA LEU A 57 -7.32 0.49 5.68
C LEU A 57 -7.33 0.10 4.20
N VAL A 58 -6.80 0.95 3.31
CA VAL A 58 -6.83 0.69 1.87
C VAL A 58 -5.98 -0.52 1.51
N GLY A 59 -4.72 -0.58 1.95
CA GLY A 59 -3.85 -1.73 1.67
C GLY A 59 -4.35 -3.05 2.27
N ILE A 60 -4.83 -3.04 3.52
CA ILE A 60 -5.41 -4.23 4.17
C ILE A 60 -6.61 -4.75 3.37
N ALA A 61 -7.53 -3.86 3.01
CA ALA A 61 -8.69 -4.25 2.25
C ALA A 61 -8.34 -4.64 0.80
N ALA A 62 -7.35 -4.00 0.16
CA ALA A 62 -6.88 -4.41 -1.16
C ALA A 62 -6.34 -5.84 -1.14
N ALA A 63 -5.56 -6.21 -0.12
CA ALA A 63 -5.12 -7.58 0.09
C ALA A 63 -6.31 -8.54 0.27
N ALA A 64 -7.29 -8.17 1.10
CA ALA A 64 -8.46 -8.99 1.37
C ALA A 64 -9.39 -9.14 0.13
N ILE A 65 -9.65 -8.07 -0.62
CA ILE A 65 -10.57 -8.05 -1.77
C ILE A 65 -9.94 -8.75 -2.98
N LEU A 66 -8.66 -8.48 -3.23
CA LEU A 66 -7.97 -8.90 -4.45
C LEU A 66 -7.19 -10.20 -4.27
N GLY A 67 -6.92 -10.62 -3.03
CA GLY A 67 -5.94 -11.67 -2.75
C GLY A 67 -4.52 -11.25 -3.15
N ALA A 68 -4.21 -9.96 -3.03
CA ALA A 68 -2.95 -9.35 -3.46
C ALA A 68 -1.82 -9.50 -2.42
N ASP A 69 -0.57 -9.35 -2.86
CA ASP A 69 0.60 -9.15 -2.00
C ASP A 69 0.83 -7.65 -1.86
N VAL A 70 0.52 -7.08 -0.70
CA VAL A 70 0.51 -5.63 -0.49
C VAL A 70 1.63 -5.23 0.44
N THR A 71 2.41 -4.21 0.09
CA THR A 71 3.30 -3.51 1.01
C THR A 71 2.66 -2.18 1.38
N VAL A 72 2.29 -2.04 2.66
CA VAL A 72 1.74 -0.79 3.20
C VAL A 72 2.87 0.02 3.83
N THR A 73 2.93 1.32 3.52
CA THR A 73 4.06 2.16 3.93
C THR A 73 3.63 3.50 4.48
N ASP A 74 4.34 3.95 5.53
CA ASP A 74 4.19 5.28 6.11
C ASP A 74 5.46 5.67 6.86
N LEU A 75 5.43 6.78 7.58
CA LEU A 75 6.54 7.30 8.37
C LEU A 75 6.87 6.36 9.54
N PRO A 76 8.14 6.31 10.01
CA PRO A 76 8.56 5.43 11.11
C PRO A 76 7.67 5.48 12.35
N ARG A 77 7.21 6.67 12.74
CA ARG A 77 6.32 6.85 13.90
C ARG A 77 4.93 6.20 13.75
N VAL A 78 4.50 5.91 12.52
CA VAL A 78 3.16 5.38 12.19
C VAL A 78 3.17 3.86 12.14
N ILE A 79 4.34 3.25 11.88
CA ILE A 79 4.50 1.81 11.66
C ILE A 79 3.89 0.96 12.77
N GLY A 80 4.11 1.30 14.05
CA GLY A 80 3.55 0.50 15.15
C GLY A 80 2.02 0.45 15.16
N ASN A 81 1.32 1.51 14.70
CA ASN A 81 -0.14 1.46 14.56
C ASN A 81 -0.58 0.72 13.29
N LEU A 82 0.19 0.87 12.21
CA LEU A 82 -0.04 0.19 10.95
C LEU A 82 0.10 -1.34 11.12
N GLU A 83 1.16 -1.80 11.78
CA GLU A 83 1.38 -3.21 12.14
C GLU A 83 0.25 -3.77 13.00
N PHE A 84 -0.20 -3.01 14.02
CA PHE A 84 -1.34 -3.42 14.84
C PHE A 84 -2.59 -3.66 13.99
N ASN A 85 -2.89 -2.73 13.06
CA ASN A 85 -4.06 -2.86 12.19
C ASN A 85 -3.91 -4.02 11.20
N VAL A 86 -2.72 -4.26 10.66
CA VAL A 86 -2.48 -5.45 9.82
C VAL A 86 -2.70 -6.74 10.61
N ALA A 87 -2.14 -6.84 11.82
CA ALA A 87 -2.28 -8.01 12.67
C ALA A 87 -3.74 -8.31 13.03
N ALA A 88 -4.52 -7.26 13.35
CA ALA A 88 -5.94 -7.35 13.67
C ALA A 88 -6.81 -7.89 12.52
N ASN A 89 -6.31 -7.89 11.29
CA ASN A 89 -7.02 -8.37 10.09
C ASN A 89 -6.36 -9.58 9.43
N SER A 90 -5.38 -10.21 10.09
CA SER A 90 -4.58 -11.31 9.54
C SER A 90 -5.41 -12.49 9.03
N GLU A 91 -6.46 -12.89 9.75
CA GLU A 91 -7.36 -13.97 9.33
C GLU A 91 -8.14 -13.64 8.05
N VAL A 92 -8.65 -12.39 7.94
CA VAL A 92 -9.40 -11.93 6.77
C VAL A 92 -8.48 -11.85 5.54
N ILE A 93 -7.25 -11.38 5.73
CA ILE A 93 -6.22 -11.32 4.68
C ILE A 93 -5.85 -12.74 4.22
N ALA A 94 -5.56 -13.65 5.17
CA ALA A 94 -5.18 -15.02 4.85
C ALA A 94 -6.32 -15.80 4.18
N GLY A 95 -7.56 -15.59 4.62
CA GLY A 95 -8.76 -16.22 4.05
C GLY A 95 -9.01 -15.86 2.57
N SER A 96 -8.49 -14.74 2.09
CA SER A 96 -8.55 -14.36 0.67
C SER A 96 -7.35 -14.81 -0.16
N GLY A 97 -6.33 -15.40 0.48
CA GLY A 97 -5.03 -15.68 -0.11
C GLY A 97 -4.11 -14.47 -0.25
N GLY A 98 -4.49 -13.32 0.33
CA GLY A 98 -3.69 -12.09 0.32
C GLY A 98 -2.54 -12.13 1.32
N LYS A 99 -1.65 -11.13 1.21
CA LYS A 99 -0.56 -10.86 2.14
C LYS A 99 -0.42 -9.37 2.35
N VAL A 100 -0.02 -8.97 3.54
CA VAL A 100 0.32 -7.58 3.84
C VAL A 100 1.66 -7.53 4.56
N ASN A 101 2.61 -6.77 4.00
CA ASN A 101 3.89 -6.44 4.59
C ASN A 101 3.85 -4.97 5.01
N VAL A 102 4.46 -4.63 6.15
CA VAL A 102 4.58 -3.25 6.62
C VAL A 102 6.02 -2.79 6.45
N ALA A 103 6.23 -1.58 5.95
CA ALA A 103 7.56 -1.02 5.81
C ALA A 103 7.57 0.50 6.04
N GLU A 104 8.72 1.01 6.51
CA GLU A 104 8.99 2.43 6.61
C GLU A 104 9.18 3.04 5.23
N LEU A 105 8.46 4.13 4.94
CA LEU A 105 8.70 4.94 3.75
C LEU A 105 8.34 6.39 4.03
N SER A 106 9.39 7.18 4.26
CA SER A 106 9.33 8.64 4.16
C SER A 106 9.55 9.03 2.71
N TRP A 107 8.60 9.76 2.11
CA TRP A 107 8.69 10.15 0.70
C TRP A 107 10.00 10.91 0.41
N GLY A 108 10.63 10.61 -0.73
CA GLY A 108 11.93 11.16 -1.13
C GLY A 108 13.14 10.56 -0.40
N ASN A 109 12.94 9.74 0.64
CA ASN A 109 14.06 9.09 1.32
C ASN A 109 14.56 7.88 0.50
N VAL A 110 15.78 8.01 -0.05
CA VAL A 110 16.38 7.00 -0.93
C VAL A 110 16.62 5.67 -0.22
N ASP A 111 17.04 5.68 1.04
CA ASP A 111 17.32 4.46 1.79
C ASP A 111 16.04 3.67 2.07
N HIS A 112 14.96 4.35 2.46
CA HIS A 112 13.65 3.72 2.62
C HIS A 112 13.12 3.15 1.30
N MET A 113 13.23 3.92 0.21
CA MET A 113 12.80 3.45 -1.12
C MET A 113 13.62 2.24 -1.61
N ALA A 114 14.92 2.21 -1.33
CA ALA A 114 15.78 1.08 -1.65
C ALA A 114 15.40 -0.17 -0.83
N ALA A 115 15.13 -0.01 0.46
CA ALA A 115 14.72 -1.11 1.35
C ALA A 115 13.37 -1.73 0.95
N VAL A 116 12.42 -0.92 0.47
CA VAL A 116 11.09 -1.39 0.02
C VAL A 116 11.15 -2.16 -1.30
N GLY A 117 12.11 -1.87 -2.18
CA GLY A 117 12.28 -2.57 -3.47
C GLY A 117 11.31 -2.11 -4.55
N ARG A 118 11.52 -2.49 -5.82
CA ARG A 118 10.88 -1.82 -6.98
C ARG A 118 9.85 -2.65 -7.75
N GLU A 119 9.53 -3.84 -7.27
CA GLU A 119 8.73 -4.82 -8.02
C GLU A 119 7.25 -4.76 -7.63
N TYR A 120 6.56 -3.72 -8.09
CA TYR A 120 5.13 -3.52 -7.86
C TYR A 120 4.36 -3.35 -9.18
N ASP A 121 3.20 -3.99 -9.26
CA ASP A 121 2.28 -3.88 -10.40
C ASP A 121 1.37 -2.66 -10.28
N LEU A 122 1.11 -2.22 -9.05
CA LEU A 122 0.19 -1.13 -8.74
C LEU A 122 0.73 -0.33 -7.55
N ILE A 123 0.64 1.00 -7.67
CA ILE A 123 0.87 1.91 -6.55
C ILE A 123 -0.46 2.54 -6.16
N LEU A 124 -0.79 2.49 -4.87
CA LEU A 124 -1.96 3.11 -4.26
C LEU A 124 -1.54 4.31 -3.40
N GLY A 125 -2.44 5.28 -3.30
CA GLY A 125 -2.35 6.38 -2.35
C GLY A 125 -3.72 7.04 -2.22
N SER A 126 -4.24 7.16 -0.99
CA SER A 126 -5.50 7.84 -0.70
C SER A 126 -5.24 9.07 0.16
N ASP A 127 -5.72 10.24 -0.26
CA ASP A 127 -5.52 11.52 0.44
C ASP A 127 -4.04 11.89 0.69
N VAL A 128 -3.15 11.53 -0.24
CA VAL A 128 -1.69 11.79 -0.15
C VAL A 128 -1.27 13.21 -0.59
N VAL A 129 -2.16 13.97 -1.23
CA VAL A 129 -1.90 15.33 -1.74
C VAL A 129 -2.62 16.36 -0.86
N TYR A 130 -1.98 16.79 0.22
CA TYR A 130 -2.60 17.70 1.21
C TYR A 130 -1.68 18.83 1.70
N HIS A 131 -0.36 18.68 1.59
CA HIS A 131 0.61 19.72 1.95
C HIS A 131 1.62 19.96 0.82
N ALA A 132 1.74 21.22 0.38
CA ALA A 132 2.56 21.59 -0.78
C ALA A 132 4.04 21.17 -0.67
N HIS A 133 4.62 21.20 0.54
CA HIS A 133 6.01 20.79 0.75
C HIS A 133 6.24 19.29 0.58
N LEU A 134 5.19 18.47 0.54
CA LEU A 134 5.26 17.02 0.32
C LEU A 134 5.14 16.64 -1.16
N TYR A 135 4.83 17.58 -2.05
CA TYR A 135 4.58 17.27 -3.46
C TYR A 135 5.84 16.77 -4.15
N GLU A 136 6.98 17.47 -4.03
CA GLU A 136 8.23 17.02 -4.66
C GLU A 136 8.71 15.68 -4.09
N PRO A 137 8.78 15.47 -2.75
CA PRO A 137 9.12 14.17 -2.20
C PRO A 137 8.22 13.03 -2.68
N LEU A 138 6.90 13.26 -2.78
CA LEU A 138 5.96 12.27 -3.31
C LEU A 138 6.24 11.97 -4.79
N MET A 139 6.52 13.01 -5.60
CA MET A 139 6.85 12.84 -7.01
C MET A 139 8.17 12.10 -7.22
N GLU A 140 9.20 12.38 -6.43
CA GLU A 140 10.46 11.61 -6.42
C GLU A 140 10.20 10.13 -6.11
N THR A 141 9.37 9.87 -5.10
CA THR A 141 8.97 8.52 -4.70
C THR A 141 8.27 7.78 -5.84
N LEU A 142 7.27 8.43 -6.47
CA LEU A 142 6.56 7.86 -7.61
C LEU A 142 7.49 7.61 -8.79
N ARG A 143 8.40 8.54 -9.11
CA ARG A 143 9.40 8.34 -10.17
C ARG A 143 10.29 7.15 -9.86
N TYR A 144 10.74 6.98 -8.62
CA TYR A 144 11.56 5.85 -8.21
C TYR A 144 10.86 4.49 -8.44
N PHE A 145 9.59 4.35 -8.06
CA PHE A 145 8.90 3.07 -8.22
C PHE A 145 8.31 2.85 -9.62
N LEU A 146 7.91 3.90 -10.34
CA LEU A 146 7.30 3.78 -11.67
C LEU A 146 8.30 3.77 -12.83
N VAL A 147 9.38 4.53 -12.71
CA VAL A 147 10.39 4.68 -13.76
C VAL A 147 11.58 3.82 -13.40
N GLY A 148 11.48 2.52 -13.67
CA GLY A 148 12.57 1.57 -13.54
C GLY A 148 13.84 2.11 -14.22
N GLY A 149 14.94 2.22 -13.45
CA GLY A 149 16.27 2.32 -14.05
C GLY A 149 16.44 1.07 -14.91
N GLU A 150 17.00 1.25 -16.10
CA GLU A 150 17.18 0.22 -17.13
C GLU A 150 17.37 -1.17 -16.51
N ARG A 151 16.53 -2.13 -16.91
CA ARG A 151 16.84 -3.55 -16.68
C ARG A 151 18.21 -3.77 -17.29
N LYS A 152 19.27 -3.79 -16.48
CA LYS A 152 20.61 -4.16 -16.95
C LYS A 152 20.44 -5.48 -17.68
N GLY A 153 20.79 -5.44 -18.96
CA GLY A 153 20.57 -6.51 -19.90
C GLY A 153 20.99 -7.85 -19.34
N GLU A 154 20.20 -8.85 -19.71
CA GLU A 154 20.60 -10.23 -19.73
C GLU A 154 22.05 -10.33 -20.24
N LYS A 155 22.84 -11.09 -19.51
CA LYS A 155 24.24 -11.38 -19.81
C LYS A 155 24.38 -11.75 -21.28
N GLU A 156 25.19 -11.01 -22.02
CA GLU A 156 25.91 -11.56 -23.16
C GLU A 156 26.94 -12.54 -22.58
N GLU A 157 26.57 -13.82 -22.58
CA GLU A 157 27.52 -14.92 -22.51
C GLU A 157 28.09 -15.10 -23.93
N GLU A 158 29.31 -14.62 -24.16
CA GLU A 158 30.23 -15.17 -25.16
C GLU A 158 31.11 -16.26 -24.52
#